data_AF-A0A963Q892-F1
#
_entry.id   AF-A0A963Q892-F1
#
_cell.length_a   1.000
_cell.length_b   1.000
_cell.length_c   1.000
_cell.angle_alpha   90.00
_cell.angle_beta   90.00
_cell.angle_gamma   90.00
#
_symmetry.space_group_name_H-M   'P 1'
#
loop_
_entity.id
_entity.type
_entity.pdbx_description
1 polymer ?
#
loop_
_entity_poly.entity_id
_entity_poly.type
_entity_poly.pdbx_seq_one_letter_code
_entity_poly.pdbx_strand_id
1 'polypeptide(L)'
;AGRGQILKVRLIHATIRNLILHGHPRTAFAGPGATAPRVVPAHPALAAEPGMHAAMFAGGWDAGHSGVPCNQEELAYTLLTFSYVFLRGLRRLGLGLDAADEEAYLHCWNVAASVLGVDDALMAHTMDEAQTLFDCMQARARGPAPVPDPRPALGRALVNAMEQTIPIGWLKPFAPLMTRYLCGRRTADLVGIDQHVSGFSRVLFELVISTTRLIDTLARNIWPHFSLSRLLTRVLGYRLVTRLLMDQTRSLRLPTQLLGQADAMLDHWGEDVHAPRWVNAIEDRLTTFGSWRD
;
A
#
# COMPACT_ATOMS: atom_id res chain seq x y z
N ALA A 1 3.15 -5.71 -20.79
CA ALA A 1 3.61 -4.43 -20.20
C ALA A 1 4.08 -4.52 -18.75
N GLY A 2 3.49 -5.37 -17.89
CA GLY A 2 3.80 -5.38 -16.44
C GLY A 2 5.30 -5.47 -16.10
N ARG A 3 6.04 -6.39 -16.72
CA ARG A 3 7.49 -6.55 -16.51
C ARG A 3 8.29 -5.27 -16.77
N GLY A 4 7.93 -4.48 -17.79
CA GLY A 4 8.60 -3.21 -18.09
C GLY A 4 8.39 -2.16 -16.99
N GLN A 5 7.20 -2.10 -16.40
CA GLN A 5 6.92 -1.21 -15.26
C GLN A 5 7.70 -1.65 -14.02
N ILE A 6 7.79 -2.96 -13.77
CA ILE A 6 8.58 -3.49 -12.65
C ILE A 6 10.07 -3.14 -12.82
N LEU A 7 10.61 -3.29 -14.04
CA LEU A 7 12.00 -2.88 -14.34
C LEU A 7 12.21 -1.38 -14.18
N LYS A 8 11.21 -0.55 -14.51
CA LYS A 8 11.24 0.90 -14.25
C LYS A 8 11.33 1.19 -12.74
N VAL A 9 10.54 0.51 -11.90
CA VAL A 9 10.62 0.64 -10.44
C VAL A 9 11.99 0.22 -9.92
N ARG A 10 12.54 -0.89 -10.44
CA ARG A 10 13.90 -1.34 -10.11
C ARG A 10 14.96 -0.28 -10.43
N LEU A 11 14.84 0.38 -11.59
CA LEU A 11 15.71 1.49 -11.98
C LEU A 11 15.54 2.69 -11.05
N ILE A 12 14.31 3.05 -10.68
CA ILE A 12 14.04 4.13 -9.72
C ILE A 12 14.73 3.86 -8.38
N HIS A 13 14.60 2.65 -7.82
CA HIS A 13 15.31 2.29 -6.59
C HIS A 13 16.85 2.37 -6.75
N ALA A 14 17.39 1.96 -7.89
CA ALA A 14 18.82 2.12 -8.17
C ALA A 14 19.26 3.58 -8.23
N THR A 15 18.47 4.44 -8.87
CA THR A 15 18.71 5.89 -8.92
C THR A 15 18.64 6.53 -7.54
N ILE A 16 17.63 6.16 -6.72
CA ILE A 16 17.50 6.64 -5.34
C ILE A 16 18.74 6.27 -4.52
N ARG A 17 19.19 5.01 -4.60
CA ARG A 17 20.43 4.59 -3.92
C ARG A 17 21.63 5.41 -4.37
N ASN A 18 21.79 5.61 -5.68
CA ASN A 18 22.89 6.38 -6.23
C ASN A 18 22.86 7.84 -5.76
N LEU A 19 21.67 8.46 -5.69
CA LEU A 19 21.49 9.83 -5.22
C LEU A 19 21.80 9.96 -3.74
N ILE A 20 21.34 9.02 -2.89
CA ILE A 20 21.59 9.07 -1.44
C ILE A 20 23.06 8.77 -1.12
N LEU A 21 23.68 7.83 -1.85
CA LEU A 21 25.06 7.40 -1.59
C LEU A 21 26.12 8.21 -2.36
N HIS A 22 25.69 9.19 -3.16
CA HIS A 22 26.54 9.95 -4.10
C HIS A 22 27.36 9.06 -5.04
N GLY A 23 26.85 7.89 -5.41
CA GLY A 23 27.55 6.94 -6.26
C GLY A 23 27.11 5.49 -6.11
N HIS A 24 27.91 4.58 -6.67
CA HIS A 24 27.56 3.17 -6.73
C HIS A 24 27.60 2.52 -5.33
N PRO A 25 26.61 1.69 -4.92
CA PRO A 25 26.59 1.10 -3.57
C PRO A 25 27.88 0.36 -3.20
N ARG A 26 28.50 -0.37 -4.14
CA ARG A 26 29.80 -1.03 -3.90
C ARG A 26 30.91 -0.08 -3.44
N THR A 27 30.93 1.19 -3.85
CA THR A 27 31.96 2.15 -3.38
C THR A 27 31.68 2.67 -1.97
N ALA A 28 30.46 2.46 -1.46
CA ALA A 28 30.13 2.70 -0.05
C ALA A 28 30.63 1.57 0.87
N PHE A 29 30.86 0.35 0.34
CA PHE A 29 31.29 -0.83 1.13
C PHE A 29 32.66 -1.43 0.75
N ALA A 30 33.26 -1.05 -0.38
CA ALA A 30 34.49 -1.66 -0.87
C ALA A 30 35.67 -0.67 -0.89
N GLY A 31 36.57 -0.87 0.07
CA GLY A 31 38.01 -0.65 -0.05
C GLY A 31 38.72 -1.77 0.72
N PRO A 32 39.79 -2.39 0.21
CA PRO A 32 40.56 -3.37 0.99
C PRO A 32 41.08 -2.69 2.27
N GLY A 33 40.68 -3.20 3.45
CA GLY A 33 41.04 -2.62 4.75
C GLY A 33 40.06 -1.59 5.33
N ALA A 34 38.90 -1.35 4.69
CA ALA A 34 37.88 -0.44 5.23
C ALA A 34 37.13 -1.10 6.42
N THR A 35 37.49 -0.71 7.64
CA THR A 35 36.90 -1.19 8.91
C THR A 35 35.75 -0.32 9.42
N ALA A 36 35.39 0.76 8.73
CA ALA A 36 34.33 1.67 9.16
C ALA A 36 33.30 1.90 8.05
N PRO A 37 32.01 1.91 8.39
CA PRO A 37 30.97 2.29 7.44
C PRO A 37 31.08 3.77 7.04
N ARG A 38 30.87 4.03 5.74
CA ARG A 38 31.10 5.34 5.13
C ARG A 38 29.86 6.23 5.30
N VAL A 39 29.97 7.23 6.16
CA VAL A 39 28.99 8.31 6.28
C VAL A 39 29.11 9.22 5.06
N VAL A 40 28.01 9.37 4.33
CA VAL A 40 27.85 10.33 3.24
C VAL A 40 27.42 11.67 3.84
N PRO A 41 28.17 12.76 3.62
CA PRO A 41 27.87 14.04 4.24
C PRO A 41 26.61 14.67 3.65
N ALA A 42 25.88 15.42 4.47
CA ALA A 42 24.78 16.25 4.02
C ALA A 42 25.31 17.49 3.24
N HIS A 43 24.50 18.02 2.32
CA HIS A 43 24.77 19.25 1.58
C HIS A 43 23.68 20.31 1.86
N PRO A 44 23.81 21.10 2.93
CA PRO A 44 22.79 22.08 3.33
C PRO A 44 22.47 23.11 2.25
N ALA A 45 23.45 23.49 1.44
CA ALA A 45 23.27 24.41 0.31
C ALA A 45 22.28 23.89 -0.74
N LEU A 46 22.21 22.56 -0.92
CA LEU A 46 21.27 21.91 -1.83
C LEU A 46 19.95 21.54 -1.16
N ALA A 47 19.87 21.58 0.18
CA ALA A 47 18.64 21.28 0.90
C ALA A 47 17.56 22.37 0.73
N ALA A 48 17.96 23.58 0.34
CA ALA A 48 17.05 24.69 0.01
C ALA A 48 16.45 24.58 -1.40
N GLU A 49 17.02 23.75 -2.27
CA GLU A 49 16.53 23.56 -3.64
C GLU A 49 15.26 22.70 -3.65
N PRO A 50 14.17 23.16 -4.27
CA PRO A 50 12.93 22.40 -4.33
C PRO A 50 13.09 21.21 -5.28
N GLY A 51 12.81 20.01 -4.79
CA GLY A 51 12.69 18.82 -5.63
C GLY A 51 13.20 17.54 -4.97
N MET A 52 12.59 16.42 -5.33
CA MET A 52 12.89 15.10 -4.75
C MET A 52 14.38 14.72 -4.91
N HIS A 53 14.97 15.03 -6.07
CA HIS A 53 16.35 14.65 -6.37
C HIS A 53 17.35 15.46 -5.52
N ALA A 54 17.13 16.77 -5.40
CA ALA A 54 17.94 17.65 -4.56
C ALA A 54 17.84 17.25 -3.09
N ALA A 55 16.63 16.96 -2.61
CA ALA A 55 16.40 16.49 -1.24
C ALA A 55 17.13 15.18 -0.93
N MET A 56 17.05 14.17 -1.82
CA MET A 56 17.75 12.89 -1.66
C MET A 56 19.27 13.06 -1.64
N PHE A 57 19.80 13.93 -2.50
CA PHE A 57 21.24 14.19 -2.56
C PHE A 57 21.75 15.00 -1.36
N ALA A 58 20.94 15.94 -0.85
CA ALA A 58 21.33 16.85 0.22
C ALA A 58 21.29 16.22 1.63
N GLY A 59 20.52 15.15 1.85
CA GLY A 59 20.23 14.62 3.19
C GLY A 59 21.41 13.97 3.93
N GLY A 60 22.44 13.51 3.21
CA GLY A 60 23.49 12.66 3.79
C GLY A 60 22.97 11.28 4.21
N TRP A 61 23.89 10.35 4.50
CA TRP A 61 23.52 8.97 4.86
C TRP A 61 24.61 8.25 5.64
N ASP A 62 24.29 7.71 6.82
CA ASP A 62 25.19 6.82 7.56
C ASP A 62 24.90 5.36 7.18
N ALA A 63 25.69 4.81 6.26
CA ALA A 63 25.53 3.44 5.80
C ALA A 63 25.87 2.38 6.87
N GLY A 64 26.50 2.78 7.98
CA GLY A 64 26.90 1.90 9.05
C GLY A 64 25.85 1.67 10.09
N HIS A 65 25.23 2.77 10.45
CA HIS A 65 24.07 2.76 11.31
C HIS A 65 22.84 2.25 10.56
N SER A 66 22.60 2.74 9.34
CA SER A 66 21.33 2.52 8.62
C SER A 66 21.41 1.48 7.50
N GLY A 67 22.58 0.92 7.21
CA GLY A 67 22.76 0.02 6.07
C GLY A 67 22.64 0.73 4.71
N VAL A 68 22.46 -0.02 3.63
CA VAL A 68 22.20 0.55 2.30
C VAL A 68 20.75 1.04 2.22
N PRO A 69 20.47 2.23 1.68
CA PRO A 69 19.09 2.63 1.39
C PRO A 69 18.46 1.70 0.34
N CYS A 70 17.15 1.47 0.39
CA CYS A 70 16.43 0.57 -0.51
C CYS A 70 17.11 -0.81 -0.63
N ASN A 71 17.51 -1.38 0.50
CA ASN A 71 18.15 -2.69 0.60
C ASN A 71 17.13 -3.83 0.39
N GLN A 72 17.62 -5.08 0.44
CA GLN A 72 16.82 -6.27 0.22
C GLN A 72 15.67 -6.41 1.23
N GLU A 73 15.92 -6.15 2.51
CA GLU A 73 14.89 -6.24 3.56
C GLU A 73 13.82 -5.16 3.37
N GLU A 74 14.20 -3.91 3.06
CA GLU A 74 13.25 -2.83 2.79
C GLU A 74 12.39 -3.10 1.54
N LEU A 75 12.98 -3.68 0.49
CA LEU A 75 12.24 -4.07 -0.70
C LEU A 75 11.24 -5.20 -0.40
N ALA A 76 11.68 -6.25 0.29
CA ALA A 76 10.84 -7.37 0.68
C ALA A 76 9.72 -6.95 1.63
N TYR A 77 10.03 -6.15 2.65
CA TYR A 77 9.04 -5.60 3.57
C TYR A 77 7.98 -4.77 2.84
N THR A 78 8.42 -3.92 1.91
CA THR A 78 7.52 -3.11 1.08
C THR A 78 6.62 -4.00 0.23
N LEU A 79 7.15 -5.05 -0.40
CA LEU A 79 6.35 -6.02 -1.16
C LEU A 79 5.31 -6.74 -0.30
N LEU A 80 5.65 -7.12 0.94
CA LEU A 80 4.70 -7.70 1.89
C LEU A 80 3.53 -6.75 2.21
N THR A 81 3.71 -5.43 2.08
CA THR A 81 2.60 -4.48 2.23
C THR A 81 1.58 -4.53 1.07
N PHE A 82 2.02 -4.92 -0.12
CA PHE A 82 1.15 -5.11 -1.29
C PHE A 82 0.59 -6.53 -1.38
N SER A 83 1.32 -7.53 -0.88
CA SER A 83 0.92 -8.92 -0.91
C SER A 83 0.17 -9.33 0.37
N TYR A 84 0.91 -9.62 1.43
CA TYR A 84 0.38 -10.12 2.71
C TYR A 84 -0.57 -9.15 3.41
N VAL A 85 -0.19 -7.87 3.55
CA VAL A 85 -1.02 -6.90 4.28
C VAL A 85 -2.34 -6.66 3.57
N PHE A 86 -2.36 -6.72 2.24
CA PHE A 86 -3.58 -6.64 1.45
C PHE A 86 -4.51 -7.84 1.74
N LEU A 87 -4.02 -9.07 1.65
CA LEU A 87 -4.79 -10.29 1.96
C LEU A 87 -5.28 -10.30 3.42
N ARG A 88 -4.43 -9.90 4.36
CA ARG A 88 -4.81 -9.71 5.76
C ARG A 88 -5.92 -8.66 5.92
N GLY A 89 -5.87 -7.59 5.14
CA GLY A 89 -6.92 -6.57 5.07
C GLY A 89 -8.26 -7.15 4.60
N LEU A 90 -8.24 -7.95 3.52
CA LEU A 90 -9.43 -8.67 3.05
C LEU A 90 -10.01 -9.59 4.11
N ARG A 91 -9.18 -10.41 4.78
CA ARG A 91 -9.62 -11.25 5.92
C ARG A 91 -10.28 -10.40 7.02
N ARG A 92 -9.70 -9.25 7.39
CA ARG A 92 -10.29 -8.34 8.38
C ARG A 92 -11.64 -7.76 7.95
N LEU A 93 -11.87 -7.57 6.65
CA LEU A 93 -13.14 -7.07 6.10
C LEU A 93 -14.19 -8.17 5.89
N GLY A 94 -13.88 -9.43 6.19
CA GLY A 94 -14.76 -10.58 5.91
C GLY A 94 -14.78 -10.97 4.42
N LEU A 95 -13.74 -10.60 3.69
CA LEU A 95 -13.53 -10.85 2.26
C LEU A 95 -12.33 -11.78 2.03
N GLY A 96 -11.98 -12.61 3.02
CA GLY A 96 -10.90 -13.58 2.89
C GLY A 96 -11.13 -14.51 1.68
N LEU A 97 -10.03 -14.90 1.04
CA LEU A 97 -10.04 -15.85 -0.07
C LEU A 97 -9.72 -17.25 0.45
N ASP A 98 -9.98 -18.26 -0.37
CA ASP A 98 -9.54 -19.61 -0.07
C ASP A 98 -8.00 -19.69 -0.08
N ALA A 99 -7.44 -20.65 0.66
CA ALA A 99 -6.00 -20.76 0.85
C ALA A 99 -5.22 -20.83 -0.49
N ALA A 100 -5.74 -21.58 -1.46
CA ALA A 100 -5.12 -21.69 -2.78
C ALA A 100 -5.08 -20.35 -3.55
N ASP A 101 -6.12 -19.52 -3.43
CA ASP A 101 -6.19 -18.21 -4.07
C ASP A 101 -5.25 -17.20 -3.38
N GLU A 102 -5.15 -17.27 -2.05
CA GLU A 102 -4.19 -16.47 -1.29
C GLU A 102 -2.75 -16.83 -1.68
N GLU A 103 -2.42 -18.12 -1.76
CA GLU A 103 -1.11 -18.59 -2.22
C GLU A 103 -0.82 -18.20 -3.67
N ALA A 104 -1.82 -18.29 -4.57
CA ALA A 104 -1.69 -17.82 -5.95
C ALA A 104 -1.43 -16.30 -6.02
N TYR A 105 -2.10 -15.52 -5.17
CA TYR A 105 -1.88 -14.07 -5.08
C TYR A 105 -0.48 -13.74 -4.56
N LEU A 106 -0.02 -14.43 -3.52
CA LEU A 106 1.37 -14.31 -3.02
C LEU A 106 2.38 -14.68 -4.10
N HIS A 107 2.15 -15.76 -4.84
CA HIS A 107 3.02 -16.19 -5.93
C HIS A 107 3.13 -15.13 -7.03
N CYS A 108 2.03 -14.50 -7.42
CA CYS A 108 2.04 -13.40 -8.38
C CYS A 108 2.97 -12.26 -7.94
N TRP A 109 2.92 -11.88 -6.65
CA TRP A 109 3.83 -10.90 -6.09
C TRP A 109 5.28 -11.39 -5.98
N ASN A 110 5.52 -12.67 -5.73
CA ASN A 110 6.87 -13.25 -5.73
C ASN A 110 7.50 -13.20 -7.13
N VAL A 111 6.72 -13.40 -8.19
CA VAL A 111 7.19 -13.18 -9.57
C VAL A 111 7.60 -11.72 -9.79
N ALA A 112 6.79 -10.77 -9.31
CA ALA A 112 7.16 -9.35 -9.38
C ALA A 112 8.42 -9.03 -8.55
N ALA A 113 8.55 -9.63 -7.37
CA ALA A 113 9.71 -9.52 -6.47
C ALA A 113 11.00 -10.02 -7.14
N SER A 114 10.94 -11.18 -7.81
CA SER A 114 12.06 -11.74 -8.56
C SER A 114 12.52 -10.79 -9.68
N VAL A 115 11.60 -10.18 -10.42
CA VAL A 115 11.93 -9.18 -11.46
C VAL A 115 12.54 -7.91 -10.85
N LEU A 116 12.06 -7.47 -9.67
CA LEU A 116 12.67 -6.37 -8.90
C LEU A 116 14.08 -6.71 -8.41
N GLY A 117 14.43 -8.00 -8.33
CA GLY A 117 15.71 -8.50 -7.84
C GLY A 117 15.75 -8.66 -6.32
N VAL A 118 14.59 -8.99 -5.73
CA VAL A 118 14.51 -9.43 -4.33
C VAL A 118 14.99 -10.87 -4.24
N ASP A 119 15.75 -11.17 -3.18
CA ASP A 119 16.23 -12.52 -2.89
C ASP A 119 15.07 -13.47 -2.58
N ASP A 120 15.11 -14.68 -3.15
CA ASP A 120 14.09 -15.71 -2.95
C ASP A 120 13.92 -16.07 -1.46
N ALA A 121 14.99 -15.99 -0.66
CA ALA A 121 14.93 -16.24 0.79
C ALA A 121 14.10 -15.21 1.57
N LEU A 122 13.75 -14.08 0.94
CA LEU A 122 12.90 -13.02 1.50
C LEU A 122 11.48 -13.04 0.91
N MET A 123 11.13 -14.09 0.18
CA MET A 123 9.79 -14.29 -0.37
C MET A 123 9.02 -15.29 0.48
N ALA A 124 7.73 -15.05 0.67
CA ALA A 124 6.84 -15.93 1.41
C ALA A 124 5.84 -16.58 0.46
N HIS A 125 5.57 -17.87 0.68
CA HIS A 125 4.69 -18.67 -0.18
C HIS A 125 3.34 -18.95 0.46
N THR A 126 3.25 -18.85 1.78
CA THR A 126 1.99 -18.98 2.53
C THR A 126 1.70 -17.74 3.36
N MET A 127 0.44 -17.58 3.79
CA MET A 127 0.04 -16.47 4.66
C MET A 127 0.75 -16.50 6.03
N ASP A 128 1.04 -17.69 6.55
CA ASP A 128 1.73 -17.86 7.84
C ASP A 128 3.22 -17.51 7.76
N GLU A 129 3.88 -17.93 6.68
CA GLU A 129 5.25 -17.50 6.36
C GLU A 129 5.32 -15.99 6.19
N ALA A 130 4.37 -15.42 5.44
CA ALA A 130 4.34 -13.99 5.16
C ALA A 130 4.08 -13.18 6.42
N GLN A 131 3.21 -13.66 7.31
CA GLN A 131 3.01 -13.07 8.64
C GLN A 131 4.29 -13.11 9.47
N THR A 132 4.93 -14.27 9.56
CA THR A 132 6.16 -14.46 10.34
C THR A 132 7.27 -13.53 9.85
N LEU A 133 7.47 -13.48 8.53
CA LEU A 133 8.47 -12.63 7.90
C LEU A 133 8.17 -11.14 8.15
N PHE A 134 6.93 -10.73 7.96
CA PHE A 134 6.48 -9.36 8.19
C PHE A 134 6.67 -8.92 9.65
N ASP A 135 6.28 -9.76 10.61
CA ASP A 135 6.41 -9.46 12.03
C ASP A 135 7.89 -9.41 12.47
N CYS A 136 8.75 -10.28 11.92
CA CYS A 136 10.19 -10.26 12.14
C CYS A 136 10.82 -8.95 11.63
N MET A 137 10.54 -8.57 10.38
CA MET A 137 11.03 -7.31 9.79
C MET A 137 10.52 -6.09 10.57
N GLN A 138 9.24 -6.07 10.97
CA GLN A 138 8.71 -4.99 11.80
C GLN A 138 9.39 -4.92 13.16
N ALA A 139 9.68 -6.05 13.79
CA ALA A 139 10.36 -6.07 15.09
C ALA A 139 11.76 -5.43 14.98
N ARG A 140 12.50 -5.73 13.91
CA ARG A 140 13.81 -5.10 13.63
C ARG A 140 13.69 -3.62 13.32
N ALA A 141 12.73 -3.22 12.48
CA ALA A 141 12.53 -1.83 12.07
C ALA A 141 12.02 -0.90 13.20
N ARG A 142 11.58 -1.45 14.34
CA ARG A 142 11.14 -0.69 15.52
C ARG A 142 12.28 -0.17 16.40
N GLY A 143 13.52 -0.18 15.90
CA GLY A 143 14.65 0.48 16.56
C GLY A 143 14.46 1.99 16.80
N PRO A 144 15.45 2.66 17.40
CA PRO A 144 15.40 4.09 17.67
C PRO A 144 15.06 4.87 16.40
N ALA A 145 13.98 5.64 16.43
CA ALA A 145 13.62 6.50 15.31
C ALA A 145 14.55 7.71 15.26
N PRO A 146 14.86 8.24 14.05
CA PRO A 146 15.52 9.53 13.94
C PRO A 146 14.69 10.61 14.64
N VAL A 147 15.35 11.66 15.14
CA VAL A 147 14.68 12.80 15.77
C VAL A 147 14.81 14.02 14.83
N PRO A 148 13.70 14.59 14.32
CA PRO A 148 12.31 14.20 14.57
C PRO A 148 11.90 12.94 13.79
N ASP A 149 10.99 12.16 14.37
CA ASP A 149 10.44 10.97 13.72
C ASP A 149 9.54 11.40 12.54
N PRO A 150 9.84 11.00 11.29
CA PRO A 150 9.04 11.39 10.13
C PRO A 150 7.70 10.67 10.05
N ARG A 151 7.54 9.51 10.73
CA ARG A 151 6.37 8.63 10.56
C ARG A 151 5.05 9.31 10.91
N PRO A 152 4.91 10.02 12.04
CA PRO A 152 3.64 10.68 12.39
C PRO A 152 3.22 11.78 11.42
N ALA A 153 4.18 12.58 10.93
CA ALA A 153 3.89 13.65 9.99
C ALA A 153 3.42 13.10 8.63
N LEU A 154 4.11 12.08 8.12
CA LEU A 154 3.75 11.41 6.87
C LEU A 154 2.41 10.67 6.97
N GLY A 155 2.16 9.95 8.07
CA GLY A 155 0.90 9.24 8.28
C GLY A 155 -0.30 10.19 8.34
N ARG A 156 -0.18 11.31 9.06
CA ARG A 156 -1.22 12.36 9.08
C ARG A 156 -1.42 13.00 7.71
N ALA A 157 -0.34 13.31 6.98
CA ALA A 157 -0.45 13.89 5.65
C ALA A 157 -1.22 12.97 4.68
N LEU A 158 -0.95 11.65 4.74
CA LEU A 158 -1.66 10.67 3.93
C LEU A 158 -3.14 10.57 4.31
N VAL A 159 -3.47 10.46 5.60
CA VAL A 159 -4.87 10.43 6.06
C VAL A 159 -5.61 11.71 5.65
N ASN A 160 -4.98 12.87 5.79
CA ASN A 160 -5.56 14.14 5.36
C ASN A 160 -5.85 14.15 3.85
N ALA A 161 -4.93 13.62 3.03
CA ALA A 161 -5.16 13.48 1.59
C ALA A 161 -6.34 12.54 1.28
N MET A 162 -6.46 11.43 2.02
CA MET A 162 -7.61 10.53 1.89
C MET A 162 -8.92 11.21 2.29
N GLU A 163 -8.94 11.96 3.40
CA GLU A 163 -10.13 12.70 3.87
C GLU A 163 -10.62 13.76 2.85
N GLN A 164 -9.71 14.34 2.06
CA GLN A 164 -10.07 15.28 0.98
C GLN A 164 -10.82 14.60 -0.17
N THR A 165 -10.63 13.30 -0.38
CA THR A 165 -11.37 12.55 -1.41
C THR A 165 -12.80 12.20 -1.01
N ILE A 166 -13.11 12.25 0.30
CA ILE A 166 -14.43 11.92 0.86
C ILE A 166 -15.33 13.16 0.78
N PRO A 167 -16.36 13.18 -0.08
CA PRO A 167 -17.17 14.38 -0.31
C PRO A 167 -18.10 14.71 0.87
N ILE A 168 -18.44 13.70 1.69
CA ILE A 168 -19.39 13.83 2.79
C ILE A 168 -18.61 14.08 4.08
N GLY A 169 -18.72 15.30 4.63
CA GLY A 169 -17.90 15.74 5.76
C GLY A 169 -17.98 14.85 7.00
N TRP A 170 -19.16 14.35 7.35
CA TRP A 170 -19.34 13.49 8.53
C TRP A 170 -18.76 12.08 8.36
N LEU A 171 -18.43 11.66 7.14
CA LEU A 171 -17.72 10.40 6.85
C LEU A 171 -16.21 10.54 6.90
N LYS A 172 -15.64 11.76 6.93
CA LYS A 172 -14.18 11.94 7.01
C LYS A 172 -13.53 11.19 8.19
N PRO A 173 -14.13 11.16 9.41
CA PRO A 173 -13.61 10.36 10.51
C PRO A 173 -13.52 8.85 10.23
N PHE A 174 -14.17 8.32 9.18
CA PHE A 174 -14.03 6.91 8.81
C PHE A 174 -12.65 6.60 8.22
N ALA A 175 -11.96 7.55 7.60
CA ALA A 175 -10.61 7.32 7.06
C ALA A 175 -9.57 6.92 8.14
N PRO A 176 -9.37 7.68 9.22
CA PRO A 176 -8.48 7.28 10.32
C PRO A 176 -8.99 6.04 11.05
N LEU A 177 -10.32 5.87 11.20
CA LEU A 177 -10.92 4.71 11.88
C LEU A 177 -10.69 3.42 11.09
N MET A 178 -10.93 3.45 9.78
CA MET A 178 -10.65 2.33 8.87
C MET A 178 -9.16 2.01 8.86
N THR A 179 -8.29 3.03 8.85
CA THR A 179 -6.84 2.81 8.92
C THR A 179 -6.44 2.13 10.24
N ARG A 180 -6.98 2.58 11.37
CA ARG A 180 -6.77 1.92 12.68
C ARG A 180 -7.28 0.47 12.69
N TYR A 181 -8.42 0.21 12.05
CA TYR A 181 -9.00 -1.12 11.93
C TYR A 181 -8.14 -2.07 11.09
N LEU A 182 -7.66 -1.63 9.92
CA LEU A 182 -6.90 -2.45 8.97
C LEU A 182 -5.41 -2.60 9.35
N CYS A 183 -4.78 -1.54 9.85
CA CYS A 183 -3.37 -1.56 10.24
C CYS A 183 -3.18 -2.06 11.69
N GLY A 184 -4.22 -1.94 12.53
CA GLY A 184 -4.15 -2.21 13.96
C GLY A 184 -3.66 -0.99 14.76
N ARG A 185 -4.04 -0.95 16.04
CA ARG A 185 -3.80 0.19 16.95
C ARG A 185 -2.32 0.59 17.02
N ARG A 186 -1.43 -0.37 17.30
CA ARG A 186 0.01 -0.10 17.49
C ARG A 186 0.65 0.57 16.28
N THR A 187 0.39 0.06 15.07
CA THR A 187 0.94 0.66 13.84
C THR A 187 0.33 2.03 13.59
N ALA A 188 -0.98 2.19 13.77
CA ALA A 188 -1.65 3.47 13.60
C ALA A 188 -1.14 4.55 14.56
N ASP A 189 -0.89 4.20 15.82
CA ASP A 189 -0.31 5.13 16.81
C ASP A 189 1.13 5.53 16.41
N LEU A 190 1.95 4.58 15.91
CA LEU A 190 3.31 4.86 15.42
C LEU A 190 3.34 5.83 14.22
N VAL A 191 2.34 5.78 13.35
CA VAL A 191 2.23 6.69 12.20
C VAL A 191 1.37 7.92 12.50
N GLY A 192 1.09 8.22 13.78
CA GLY A 192 0.41 9.45 14.20
C GLY A 192 -1.06 9.52 13.80
N ILE A 193 -1.72 8.36 13.64
CA ILE A 193 -3.16 8.26 13.40
C ILE A 193 -3.85 8.01 14.75
N ASP A 194 -3.56 8.89 15.70
CA ASP A 194 -4.10 8.93 17.08
C ASP A 194 -5.15 10.03 17.24
N GLN A 195 -5.54 10.68 16.13
CA GLN A 195 -6.47 11.81 16.14
C GLN A 195 -7.76 11.50 16.91
N HIS A 196 -8.17 12.47 17.72
CA HIS A 196 -9.36 12.35 18.54
C HIS A 196 -10.60 12.45 17.65
N VAL A 197 -11.10 11.29 17.20
CA VAL A 197 -12.41 11.20 16.55
C VAL A 197 -13.51 11.17 17.61
N SER A 198 -14.63 11.85 17.33
CA SER A 198 -15.77 11.96 18.25
C SER A 198 -16.30 10.59 18.66
N GLY A 199 -16.81 10.47 19.89
CA GLY A 199 -17.39 9.21 20.37
C GLY A 199 -18.53 8.72 19.47
N PHE A 200 -19.35 9.64 18.95
CA PHE A 200 -20.40 9.33 17.99
C PHE A 200 -19.86 8.68 16.72
N SER A 201 -18.82 9.24 16.10
CA SER A 201 -18.21 8.66 14.89
C SER A 201 -17.63 7.27 15.14
N ARG A 202 -17.04 7.02 16.33
CA ARG A 202 -16.54 5.68 16.70
C ARG A 202 -17.66 4.67 16.80
N VAL A 203 -18.73 4.99 17.54
CA VAL A 203 -19.88 4.12 17.71
C VAL A 203 -20.55 3.84 16.37
N LEU A 204 -20.72 4.87 15.54
CA LEU A 204 -21.29 4.71 14.20
C LEU A 204 -20.42 3.82 13.32
N PHE A 205 -19.10 3.98 13.34
CA PHE A 205 -18.17 3.12 12.59
C PHE A 205 -18.28 1.65 13.02
N GLU A 206 -18.20 1.38 14.33
CA GLU A 206 -18.33 0.03 14.88
C GLU A 206 -19.70 -0.59 14.55
N LEU A 207 -20.77 0.20 14.63
CA LEU A 207 -22.12 -0.22 14.26
C LEU A 207 -22.19 -0.60 12.77
N VAL A 208 -21.65 0.24 11.88
CA VAL A 208 -21.62 -0.03 10.43
C VAL A 208 -20.84 -1.31 10.15
N ILE A 209 -19.61 -1.44 10.66
CA ILE A 209 -18.78 -2.63 10.45
C ILE A 209 -19.47 -3.89 10.99
N SER A 210 -19.99 -3.84 12.22
CA SER A 210 -20.65 -4.99 12.86
C SER A 210 -21.92 -5.39 12.13
N THR A 211 -22.73 -4.41 11.72
CA THR A 211 -23.98 -4.66 10.98
C THR A 211 -23.70 -5.24 9.60
N THR A 212 -22.73 -4.67 8.86
CA THR A 212 -22.31 -5.21 7.55
C THR A 212 -21.83 -6.65 7.68
N ARG A 213 -21.00 -6.97 8.69
CA ARG A 213 -20.52 -8.34 8.92
C ARG A 213 -21.65 -9.29 9.31
N LEU A 214 -22.60 -8.85 10.12
CA LEU A 214 -23.76 -9.64 10.50
C LEU A 214 -24.61 -9.96 9.26
N ILE A 215 -24.91 -8.96 8.44
CA ILE A 215 -25.67 -9.12 7.19
C ILE A 215 -24.93 -10.09 6.26
N ASP A 216 -23.63 -9.89 6.03
CA ASP A 216 -22.82 -10.79 5.20
C ASP A 216 -22.89 -12.23 5.70
N THR A 217 -22.75 -12.44 7.01
CA THR A 217 -22.76 -13.78 7.62
C THR A 217 -24.12 -14.45 7.44
N LEU A 218 -25.22 -13.73 7.72
CA LEU A 218 -26.57 -14.26 7.59
C LEU A 218 -26.96 -14.51 6.12
N ALA A 219 -26.63 -13.56 5.24
CA ALA A 219 -26.95 -13.67 3.83
C ALA A 219 -26.15 -14.78 3.14
N ARG A 220 -24.90 -15.04 3.54
CA ARG A 220 -24.09 -16.14 2.98
C ARG A 220 -24.65 -17.53 3.26
N ASN A 221 -25.45 -17.69 4.31
CA ASN A 221 -26.17 -18.95 4.57
C ASN A 221 -27.24 -19.24 3.50
N ILE A 222 -27.77 -18.20 2.85
CA ILE A 222 -28.81 -18.31 1.81
C ILE A 222 -28.19 -18.17 0.41
N TRP A 223 -27.26 -17.24 0.27
CA TRP A 223 -26.56 -16.90 -0.97
C TRP A 223 -25.04 -16.91 -0.71
N PRO A 224 -24.35 -18.03 -0.97
CA PRO A 224 -22.96 -18.25 -0.57
C PRO A 224 -21.97 -17.14 -1.00
N HIS A 225 -22.26 -16.45 -2.10
CA HIS A 225 -21.38 -15.43 -2.67
C HIS A 225 -21.78 -13.98 -2.34
N PHE A 226 -22.85 -13.76 -1.58
CA PHE A 226 -23.30 -12.41 -1.24
C PHE A 226 -22.31 -11.68 -0.32
N SER A 227 -21.99 -10.41 -0.61
CA SER A 227 -21.22 -9.55 0.29
C SER A 227 -21.51 -8.07 0.13
N LEU A 228 -22.09 -7.48 1.18
CA LEU A 228 -22.23 -6.04 1.35
C LEU A 228 -20.88 -5.38 1.66
N SER A 229 -19.96 -6.07 2.34
CA SER A 229 -18.57 -5.60 2.50
C SER A 229 -17.90 -5.36 1.14
N ARG A 230 -18.16 -6.23 0.16
CA ARG A 230 -17.63 -6.08 -1.20
C ARG A 230 -18.23 -4.88 -1.92
N LEU A 231 -19.55 -4.67 -1.83
CA LEU A 231 -20.20 -3.47 -2.36
C LEU A 231 -19.56 -2.19 -1.77
N LEU A 232 -19.43 -2.10 -0.44
CA LEU A 232 -18.88 -0.93 0.22
C LEU A 232 -17.42 -0.66 -0.19
N THR A 233 -16.60 -1.72 -0.24
CA THR A 233 -15.20 -1.61 -0.66
C THR A 233 -15.05 -1.22 -2.13
N ARG A 234 -15.93 -1.69 -3.01
CA ARG A 234 -15.96 -1.30 -4.44
C ARG A 234 -16.36 0.16 -4.63
N VAL A 235 -17.43 0.62 -3.96
CA VAL A 235 -17.87 2.03 -4.02
C VAL A 235 -16.80 2.99 -3.48
N LEU A 236 -16.20 2.67 -2.33
CA LEU A 236 -15.13 3.49 -1.75
C LEU A 236 -13.84 3.41 -2.58
N GLY A 237 -13.48 2.20 -3.01
CA GLY A 237 -12.31 1.92 -3.83
C GLY A 237 -12.35 2.66 -5.16
N TYR A 238 -13.51 2.71 -5.83
CA TYR A 238 -13.71 3.49 -7.05
C TYR A 238 -13.27 4.94 -6.87
N ARG A 239 -13.83 5.60 -5.87
CA ARG A 239 -13.61 7.03 -5.62
C ARG A 239 -12.16 7.31 -5.22
N LEU A 240 -11.55 6.40 -4.46
CA LEU A 240 -10.14 6.50 -4.08
C LEU A 240 -9.24 6.32 -5.31
N VAL A 241 -9.47 5.29 -6.13
CA VAL A 241 -8.65 5.00 -7.31
C VAL A 241 -8.78 6.12 -8.35
N THR A 242 -10.00 6.53 -8.68
CA THR A 242 -10.23 7.57 -9.71
C THR A 242 -9.77 8.96 -9.27
N ARG A 243 -9.99 9.35 -8.01
CA ARG A 243 -9.64 10.71 -7.55
C ARG A 243 -8.24 10.84 -6.98
N LEU A 244 -7.71 9.80 -6.34
CA LEU A 244 -6.38 9.86 -5.71
C LEU A 244 -5.30 9.26 -6.61
N LEU A 245 -5.53 8.07 -7.18
CA LEU A 245 -4.48 7.36 -7.92
C LEU A 245 -4.40 7.82 -9.38
N MET A 246 -5.53 7.95 -10.09
CA MET A 246 -5.52 8.34 -11.50
C MET A 246 -5.11 9.80 -11.73
N ASP A 247 -5.45 10.71 -10.82
CA ASP A 247 -5.01 12.11 -10.90
C ASP A 247 -3.48 12.24 -10.72
N GLN A 248 -2.89 11.38 -9.87
CA GLN A 248 -1.45 11.37 -9.58
C GLN A 248 -0.62 10.52 -10.57
N THR A 249 -1.23 9.61 -11.32
CA THR A 249 -0.54 8.66 -12.24
C THR A 249 -0.79 8.93 -13.73
N ARG A 250 -1.39 10.08 -14.06
CA ARG A 250 -1.85 10.51 -15.41
C ARG A 250 -0.81 10.42 -16.55
N SER A 251 0.45 10.12 -16.26
CA SER A 251 1.52 9.91 -17.25
C SER A 251 1.75 8.45 -17.68
N LEU A 252 0.96 7.47 -17.21
CA LEU A 252 1.09 6.08 -17.64
C LEU A 252 0.16 5.75 -18.82
N ARG A 253 0.54 6.18 -20.03
CA ARG A 253 -0.12 5.67 -21.26
C ARG A 253 0.30 4.21 -21.46
N LEU A 254 -0.64 3.28 -21.29
CA LEU A 254 -0.45 1.89 -21.71
C LEU A 254 -0.27 1.83 -23.24
N PRO A 255 0.58 0.94 -23.77
CA PRO A 255 0.62 0.67 -25.21
C PRO A 255 -0.78 0.31 -25.72
N THR A 256 -1.15 0.80 -26.92
CA THR A 256 -2.49 0.64 -27.47
C THR A 256 -2.95 -0.81 -27.58
N GLN A 257 -2.02 -1.75 -27.74
CA GLN A 257 -2.29 -3.18 -27.78
C GLN A 257 -2.79 -3.75 -26.45
N LEU A 258 -2.51 -3.08 -25.33
CA LEU A 258 -2.89 -3.50 -23.98
C LEU A 258 -4.04 -2.69 -23.39
N LEU A 259 -4.38 -1.56 -24.00
CA LEU A 259 -5.59 -0.80 -23.66
C LEU A 259 -6.81 -1.71 -23.79
N GLY A 260 -6.99 -2.40 -24.92
CA GLY A 260 -8.14 -3.30 -25.09
C GLY A 260 -8.26 -4.43 -24.05
N GLN A 261 -7.14 -4.94 -23.52
CA GLN A 261 -7.15 -5.96 -22.46
C GLN A 261 -7.43 -5.37 -21.08
N ALA A 262 -6.85 -4.20 -20.77
CA ALA A 262 -7.13 -3.47 -19.55
C ALA A 262 -8.59 -2.98 -19.53
N ASP A 263 -9.09 -2.51 -20.67
CA ASP A 263 -10.46 -2.06 -20.86
C ASP A 263 -11.45 -3.22 -20.70
N ALA A 264 -11.16 -4.39 -21.28
CA ALA A 264 -11.96 -5.59 -21.04
C ALA A 264 -11.93 -5.98 -19.55
N MET A 265 -10.79 -5.91 -18.87
CA MET A 265 -10.71 -6.22 -17.44
C MET A 265 -11.50 -5.22 -16.58
N LEU A 266 -11.42 -3.92 -16.90
CA LEU A 266 -12.15 -2.84 -16.22
C LEU A 266 -13.66 -2.92 -16.46
N ASP A 267 -14.10 -3.37 -17.63
CA ASP A 267 -15.52 -3.62 -17.92
C ASP A 267 -16.09 -4.70 -16.98
N HIS A 268 -15.32 -5.77 -16.73
CA HIS A 268 -15.72 -6.80 -15.75
C HIS A 268 -15.59 -6.34 -14.30
N TRP A 269 -14.89 -5.22 -14.04
CA TRP A 269 -14.85 -4.64 -12.70
C TRP A 269 -16.08 -3.81 -12.39
N GLY A 270 -16.93 -3.46 -13.36
CA GLY A 270 -18.17 -2.72 -13.12
C GLY A 270 -19.25 -3.53 -12.42
N GLU A 271 -19.36 -4.83 -12.75
CA GLU A 271 -20.40 -5.71 -12.20
C GLU A 271 -19.81 -6.81 -11.31
N ASP A 272 -20.33 -6.98 -10.09
CA ASP A 272 -20.09 -8.21 -9.34
C ASP A 272 -20.99 -9.32 -9.87
N VAL A 273 -20.42 -10.23 -10.67
CA VAL A 273 -21.11 -11.39 -11.27
C VAL A 273 -21.75 -12.31 -10.23
N HIS A 274 -21.32 -12.24 -8.98
CA HIS A 274 -21.85 -13.06 -7.91
C HIS A 274 -22.89 -12.35 -7.03
N ALA A 275 -23.06 -11.04 -7.20
CA ALA A 275 -24.02 -10.27 -6.42
C ALA A 275 -25.43 -10.30 -7.07
N PRO A 276 -26.50 -10.25 -6.27
CA PRO A 276 -27.84 -10.03 -6.80
C PRO A 276 -27.91 -8.73 -7.62
N ARG A 277 -28.71 -8.72 -8.70
CA ARG A 277 -28.83 -7.55 -9.61
C ARG A 277 -29.17 -6.23 -8.90
N TRP A 278 -29.93 -6.28 -7.81
CA TRP A 278 -30.27 -5.08 -7.05
C TRP A 278 -29.07 -4.48 -6.30
N VAL A 279 -28.09 -5.31 -5.92
CA VAL A 279 -26.82 -4.85 -5.30
C VAL A 279 -25.98 -4.12 -6.33
N ASN A 280 -25.83 -4.69 -7.53
CA ASN A 280 -25.13 -4.04 -8.64
C ASN A 280 -25.81 -2.71 -9.02
N ALA A 281 -27.15 -2.68 -9.07
CA ALA A 281 -27.88 -1.45 -9.35
C ALA A 281 -27.66 -0.34 -8.29
N ILE A 282 -27.41 -0.70 -7.03
CA ILE A 282 -27.00 0.27 -5.99
C ILE A 282 -25.56 0.73 -6.24
N GLU A 283 -24.66 -0.18 -6.59
CA GLU A 283 -23.27 0.13 -6.91
C GLU A 283 -23.15 1.15 -8.04
N ASP A 284 -23.84 0.90 -9.15
CA ASP A 284 -23.87 1.76 -10.35
C ASP A 284 -24.37 3.16 -9.98
N ARG A 285 -25.37 3.25 -9.11
CA ARG A 285 -25.93 4.53 -8.66
C ARG A 285 -24.95 5.33 -7.80
N LEU A 286 -24.03 4.67 -7.08
CA LEU A 286 -23.10 5.30 -6.15
C LEU A 286 -21.70 5.57 -6.75
N THR A 287 -21.37 4.91 -7.85
CA THR A 287 -20.11 5.04 -8.60
C THR A 287 -20.33 5.84 -9.89
N THR A 288 -20.74 5.16 -10.97
CA THR A 288 -21.12 5.69 -12.29
C THR A 288 -22.08 4.71 -12.99
N PHE A 289 -23.05 5.21 -13.76
CA PHE A 289 -23.90 4.36 -14.62
C PHE A 289 -23.07 3.87 -15.81
N GLY A 290 -22.57 2.62 -15.78
CA GLY A 290 -21.87 1.98 -16.90
C GLY A 290 -20.46 1.49 -16.57
N SER A 291 -19.66 1.18 -17.60
CA SER A 291 -18.27 0.73 -17.42
C SER A 291 -17.46 1.81 -16.70
N TRP A 292 -16.51 1.41 -15.83
CA TRP A 292 -15.56 2.29 -15.13
C TRP A 292 -14.55 3.00 -16.09
N ARG A 293 -14.94 3.18 -17.35
CA ARG A 293 -14.22 3.83 -18.46
C ARG A 293 -14.31 5.36 -18.44
N ASP A 294 -15.38 5.92 -17.89
CA ASP A 294 -15.71 7.35 -17.92
C ASP A 294 -15.43 8.06 -16.57
#